data_AF-A0A944W338-F1
#
_entry.id   AF-A0A944W338-F1
#
_cell.length_a   1.000
_cell.length_b   1.000
_cell.length_c   1.000
_cell.angle_alpha   90.00
_cell.angle_beta   90.00
_cell.angle_gamma   90.00
#
_symmetry.space_group_name_H-M   'P 1'
#
loop_
_entity.id
_entity.type
_entity.pdbx_description
1 polymer ?
#
loop_
_entity_poly.entity_id
_entity_poly.type
_entity_poly.pdbx_seq_one_letter_code
_entity_poly.pdbx_strand_id
1 'polypeptide(L)'
;AILTLNSHGYKVTVVTNQSGIARGFHTEADVHAFHTEMSRQLADSGAHIDRYYHCPHHIEGTVPPYNIECDCRKPGDAMYRRAIADLAIDPSKSIAIGDKVTDLIPAIALGATATLIVPKDRLENPLPEEEPFQRVETLQLAVKRFLA
;
A
#
# COMPACT_ATOMS: atom_id res chain seq x y z
N ALA A 1 -14.03 -1.07 6.12
CA ALA A 1 -13.08 -0.81 5.01
C ALA A 1 -12.61 -2.12 4.39
N ILE A 2 -11.71 -2.88 5.02
CA ILE A 2 -11.21 -4.14 4.45
C ILE A 2 -12.34 -5.17 4.27
N LEU A 3 -13.12 -5.43 5.34
CA LEU A 3 -14.31 -6.28 5.25
C LEU A 3 -15.26 -5.83 4.12
N THR A 4 -15.47 -4.52 4.00
CA THR A 4 -16.32 -3.93 2.95
C THR A 4 -15.81 -4.29 1.55
N LEU A 5 -14.50 -4.16 1.29
CA LEU A 5 -13.89 -4.55 0.03
C LEU A 5 -14.03 -6.07 -0.21
N ASN A 6 -13.73 -6.89 0.80
CA ASN A 6 -13.87 -8.34 0.71
C ASN A 6 -15.32 -8.74 0.35
N SER A 7 -16.33 -8.13 0.98
CA SER A 7 -17.75 -8.40 0.71
C SER A 7 -18.21 -7.95 -0.69
N HIS A 8 -17.48 -7.05 -1.35
CA HIS A 8 -17.73 -6.64 -2.74
C HIS A 8 -16.89 -7.44 -3.74
N GLY A 9 -16.18 -8.48 -3.30
CA GLY A 9 -15.36 -9.34 -4.17
C GLY A 9 -14.01 -8.75 -4.56
N TYR A 10 -13.58 -7.65 -3.95
CA TYR A 10 -12.24 -7.10 -4.17
C TYR A 10 -11.19 -7.89 -3.40
N LYS A 11 -10.07 -8.14 -4.07
CA LYS A 11 -8.84 -8.61 -3.43
C LYS A 11 -8.15 -7.43 -2.75
N VAL A 12 -7.74 -7.60 -1.50
CA VAL A 12 -7.06 -6.59 -0.72
C VAL A 12 -5.61 -7.01 -0.54
N THR A 13 -4.68 -6.16 -0.99
CA THR A 13 -3.24 -6.37 -0.80
C THR A 13 -2.63 -5.25 0.02
N VAL A 14 -1.58 -5.57 0.76
CA VAL A 14 -0.76 -4.56 1.44
C VAL A 14 0.58 -4.48 0.71
N VAL A 15 0.95 -3.28 0.27
CA VAL A 15 2.23 -2.99 -0.39
C VAL A 15 3.00 -1.97 0.44
N THR A 16 4.08 -2.38 1.11
CA THR A 16 4.73 -1.55 2.15
C THR A 16 6.25 -1.45 2.00
N ASN A 17 6.81 -0.26 2.28
CA ASN A 17 8.26 -0.09 2.37
C ASN A 17 8.71 -0.38 3.82
N GLN A 18 9.54 -1.40 4.02
CA GLN A 18 10.05 -1.86 5.33
C GLN A 18 11.56 -1.62 5.46
N SER A 19 12.02 -0.39 5.21
CA SER A 19 13.45 -0.03 5.29
C SER A 19 14.07 -0.15 6.68
N GLY A 20 13.27 -0.37 7.73
CA GLY A 20 13.78 -0.71 9.05
C GLY A 20 14.65 -1.96 9.04
N ILE A 21 14.40 -2.88 8.11
CA ILE A 21 15.23 -4.08 7.89
C ILE A 21 16.63 -3.69 7.42
N ALA A 22 16.76 -2.93 6.32
CA ALA A 22 18.06 -2.43 5.86
C ALA A 22 18.78 -1.54 6.90
N ARG A 23 18.04 -0.92 7.82
CA ARG A 23 18.59 -0.07 8.88
C ARG A 23 18.88 -0.82 10.19
N GLY A 24 18.57 -2.12 10.27
CA GLY A 24 18.82 -2.94 11.45
C GLY A 24 17.89 -2.70 12.63
N PHE A 25 16.72 -2.09 12.41
CA PHE A 25 15.73 -1.84 13.47
C PHE A 25 14.88 -3.07 13.79
N HIS A 26 14.64 -3.91 12.79
CA HIS A 26 13.86 -5.15 12.90
C HIS A 26 14.21 -6.09 11.75
N THR A 27 13.86 -7.36 11.86
CA THR A 27 14.15 -8.39 10.86
C THR A 27 12.96 -8.63 9.92
N GLU A 28 13.18 -9.38 8.83
CA GLU A 28 12.07 -9.89 8.01
C GLU A 28 11.12 -10.80 8.80
N ALA A 29 11.66 -11.58 9.75
CA ALA A 29 10.85 -12.43 10.61
C ALA A 29 9.90 -11.58 11.48
N ASP A 30 10.34 -10.43 11.97
CA ASP A 30 9.49 -9.50 12.73
C ASP A 30 8.37 -8.93 11.86
N VAL A 31 8.66 -8.59 10.59
CA VAL A 31 7.62 -8.16 9.63
C VAL A 31 6.61 -9.27 9.36
N HIS A 32 7.07 -10.52 9.19
CA HIS A 32 6.17 -11.66 9.00
C HIS A 32 5.31 -11.94 10.24
N ALA A 33 5.88 -11.86 11.44
CA ALA A 33 5.14 -11.98 12.69
C ALA A 33 4.07 -10.88 12.81
N PHE A 34 4.44 -9.64 12.48
CA PHE A 34 3.51 -8.51 12.46
C PHE A 34 2.36 -8.71 11.46
N HIS A 35 2.64 -9.14 10.23
CA HIS A 35 1.59 -9.44 9.24
C HIS A 35 0.69 -10.59 9.68
N THR A 36 1.24 -11.60 10.34
CA THR A 36 0.49 -12.73 10.90
C THR A 36 -0.48 -12.25 11.96
N GLU A 37 -0.02 -11.44 12.90
CA GLU A 37 -0.87 -10.90 13.96
C GLU A 37 -1.93 -9.95 13.41
N MET A 38 -1.59 -9.09 12.45
CA MET A 38 -2.57 -8.25 11.75
C MET A 38 -3.65 -9.11 11.05
N SER A 39 -3.25 -10.19 10.38
CA SER A 39 -4.19 -11.11 9.72
C SER A 39 -5.12 -11.77 10.74
N ARG A 40 -4.58 -12.18 11.89
CA ARG A 40 -5.36 -12.77 12.99
C ARG A 40 -6.42 -11.79 13.50
N GLN A 41 -6.05 -10.54 13.77
CA GLN A 41 -6.99 -9.52 14.24
C GLN A 41 -8.06 -9.16 13.19
N LEU A 42 -7.70 -9.15 11.90
CA LEU A 42 -8.68 -8.93 10.83
C LEU A 42 -9.67 -10.10 10.72
N ALA A 43 -9.19 -11.33 10.88
CA ALA A 43 -10.02 -12.54 10.85
C ALA A 43 -11.06 -12.54 11.98
N ASP A 44 -10.73 -12.01 13.16
CA ASP A 44 -11.67 -11.82 14.28
C ASP A 44 -12.88 -10.93 13.88
N SER A 45 -12.71 -10.08 12.85
CA SER A 45 -13.76 -9.22 12.27
C SER A 45 -14.32 -9.73 10.92
N GLY A 46 -13.97 -10.95 10.50
CA GLY A 46 -14.34 -11.53 9.20
C GLY A 46 -13.65 -10.91 7.98
N ALA A 47 -12.67 -10.03 8.19
CA ALA A 47 -11.89 -9.39 7.14
C ALA A 47 -10.62 -10.18 6.83
N HIS A 48 -10.06 -10.01 5.64
CA HIS A 48 -8.77 -10.61 5.28
C HIS A 48 -7.96 -9.76 4.29
N ILE A 49 -6.65 -9.98 4.32
CA ILE A 49 -5.70 -9.50 3.31
C ILE A 49 -5.27 -10.73 2.48
N ASP A 50 -5.40 -10.64 1.16
CA ASP A 50 -5.04 -11.73 0.24
C ASP A 50 -3.53 -11.95 0.19
N ARG A 51 -2.76 -10.85 0.15
CA ARG A 51 -1.30 -10.85 0.03
C ARG A 51 -0.64 -9.63 0.67
N TYR A 52 0.51 -9.88 1.26
CA TYR A 52 1.44 -8.84 1.74
C TYR A 52 2.67 -8.81 0.83
N TYR A 53 3.03 -7.63 0.37
CA TYR A 53 4.26 -7.33 -0.36
C TYR A 53 5.03 -6.27 0.42
N HIS A 54 6.30 -6.54 0.69
CA HIS A 54 7.15 -5.58 1.38
C HIS A 54 8.51 -5.45 0.71
N CYS A 55 9.05 -4.24 0.73
CA CYS A 55 10.41 -3.95 0.30
C CYS A 55 11.30 -3.79 1.55
N PRO A 56 12.28 -4.68 1.79
CA PRO A 56 13.20 -4.55 2.92
C PRO A 56 14.33 -3.53 2.66
N HIS A 57 14.53 -3.12 1.40
CA HIS A 57 15.72 -2.41 0.95
C HIS A 57 15.74 -0.90 1.26
N HIS A 58 16.96 -0.39 1.43
CA HIS A 58 17.28 1.04 1.46
C HIS A 58 18.78 1.24 1.17
N ILE A 59 19.15 2.07 0.20
CA ILE A 59 20.57 2.25 -0.19
C ILE A 59 21.45 2.77 0.96
N GLU A 60 20.94 3.67 1.78
CA GLU A 60 21.61 4.16 3.01
C GLU A 60 21.49 3.20 4.21
N GLY A 61 21.03 1.97 4.00
CA GLY A 61 20.99 0.93 5.02
C GLY A 61 22.38 0.44 5.41
N THR A 62 22.49 -0.18 6.58
CA THR A 62 23.74 -0.74 7.11
C THR A 62 23.74 -2.27 7.14
N VAL A 63 22.60 -2.91 6.86
CA VAL A 63 22.42 -4.38 6.95
C VAL A 63 22.39 -5.01 5.55
N PRO A 64 23.42 -5.79 5.17
CA PRO A 64 23.38 -6.63 3.97
C PRO A 64 22.42 -7.82 4.13
N PRO A 65 21.80 -8.31 3.03
CA PRO A 65 21.93 -7.83 1.65
C PRO A 65 20.99 -6.65 1.32
N TYR A 66 20.36 -6.02 2.32
CA TYR A 66 19.26 -5.08 2.11
C TYR A 66 19.69 -3.64 1.78
N ASN A 67 20.98 -3.33 1.94
CA ASN A 67 21.57 -2.00 1.71
C ASN A 67 21.86 -1.72 0.22
N ILE A 68 20.85 -1.86 -0.63
CA ILE A 68 20.97 -1.72 -2.09
C ILE A 68 19.88 -0.82 -2.67
N GLU A 69 20.08 -0.37 -3.90
CA GLU A 69 19.00 0.13 -4.75
C GLU A 69 18.16 -1.05 -5.26
N CYS A 70 16.87 -0.81 -5.48
CA CYS A 70 15.95 -1.84 -5.95
C CYS A 70 14.72 -1.22 -6.61
N ASP A 71 14.06 -2.00 -7.46
CA ASP A 71 12.82 -1.59 -8.14
C ASP A 71 11.57 -1.84 -7.29
N CYS A 72 11.69 -2.54 -6.16
CA CYS A 72 10.54 -2.84 -5.29
C CYS A 72 10.25 -1.71 -4.30
N ARG A 73 11.23 -0.87 -3.94
CA ARG A 73 11.00 0.25 -3.02
C ARG A 73 10.17 1.31 -3.72
N LYS A 74 8.96 1.58 -3.22
CA LYS A 74 8.11 2.65 -3.75
C LYS A 74 8.88 3.98 -3.72
N PRO A 75 8.91 4.78 -4.81
CA PRO A 75 7.97 4.76 -5.95
C PRO A 75 8.24 3.73 -7.07
N GLY A 76 9.21 2.83 -6.91
CA GLY A 76 9.34 1.65 -7.78
C GLY A 76 8.09 0.76 -7.76
N ASP A 77 7.82 0.10 -8.89
CA ASP A 77 6.54 -0.58 -9.16
C ASP A 77 6.60 -2.10 -9.05
N ALA A 78 7.76 -2.70 -8.76
CA ALA A 78 7.93 -4.15 -8.81
C ALA A 78 6.99 -4.89 -7.83
N MET A 79 6.69 -4.31 -6.66
CA MET A 79 5.70 -4.90 -5.75
C MET A 79 4.27 -4.88 -6.30
N TYR A 80 3.88 -3.81 -7.01
CA TYR A 80 2.57 -3.71 -7.64
C TYR A 80 2.45 -4.68 -8.83
N ARG A 81 3.47 -4.75 -9.69
CA ARG A 81 3.50 -5.72 -10.79
C ARG A 81 3.42 -7.15 -10.29
N ARG A 82 4.11 -7.47 -9.19
CA ARG A 82 4.01 -8.77 -8.54
C ARG A 82 2.59 -9.02 -8.02
N ALA A 83 1.97 -8.05 -7.34
CA ALA A 83 0.59 -8.17 -6.90
C ALA A 83 -0.39 -8.45 -8.06
N ILE A 84 -0.21 -7.74 -9.18
CA ILE A 84 -1.00 -7.93 -10.39
C ILE A 84 -0.83 -9.34 -10.95
N ALA A 85 0.41 -9.84 -11.05
CA ALA A 85 0.69 -11.17 -11.56
C ALA A 85 0.16 -12.28 -10.62
N ASP A 86 0.49 -12.20 -9.33
CA ASP A 86 0.17 -13.23 -8.33
C ASP A 86 -1.36 -13.39 -8.13
N LEU A 87 -2.13 -12.32 -8.35
CA LEU A 87 -3.56 -12.28 -8.10
C LEU A 87 -4.41 -12.00 -9.35
N ALA A 88 -3.82 -11.93 -10.54
CA ALA A 88 -4.51 -11.58 -11.79
C ALA A 88 -5.40 -10.32 -11.63
N ILE A 89 -4.83 -9.25 -11.07
CA ILE A 89 -5.55 -8.00 -10.81
C ILE A 89 -5.65 -7.19 -12.11
N ASP A 90 -6.81 -6.57 -12.35
CA ASP A 90 -6.99 -5.54 -13.39
C ASP A 90 -6.78 -4.16 -12.76
N PRO A 91 -5.65 -3.46 -13.03
CA PRO A 91 -5.37 -2.15 -12.44
C PRO A 91 -6.46 -1.13 -12.75
N SER A 92 -7.06 -1.17 -13.94
CA SER A 92 -8.10 -0.21 -14.35
C SER A 92 -9.36 -0.27 -13.49
N LYS A 93 -9.55 -1.38 -12.76
CA LYS A 93 -10.65 -1.61 -11.81
C LYS A 93 -10.16 -1.64 -10.37
N SER A 94 -8.97 -1.10 -10.10
CA SER A 94 -8.33 -1.12 -8.79
C SER A 94 -8.16 0.27 -8.22
N ILE A 95 -7.99 0.34 -6.90
CA ILE A 95 -7.61 1.55 -6.16
C ILE A 95 -6.35 1.31 -5.34
N ALA A 96 -5.40 2.24 -5.42
CA ALA A 96 -4.31 2.36 -4.47
C ALA A 96 -4.64 3.43 -3.42
N ILE A 97 -4.47 3.08 -2.14
CA ILE A 97 -4.72 3.97 -1.01
C ILE A 97 -3.45 4.03 -0.18
N GLY A 98 -2.92 5.23 0.04
CA GLY A 98 -1.67 5.44 0.78
C GLY A 98 -1.65 6.79 1.49
N ASP A 99 -0.67 7.01 2.36
CA ASP A 99 -0.47 8.25 3.10
C ASP A 99 0.65 9.12 2.49
N LYS A 100 1.39 8.58 1.52
CA LYS A 100 2.43 9.30 0.79
C LYS A 100 2.17 9.23 -0.71
N VAL A 101 2.50 10.32 -1.41
CA VAL A 101 2.41 10.37 -2.89
C VAL A 101 3.22 9.24 -3.53
N THR A 102 4.38 8.90 -2.96
CA THR A 102 5.21 7.78 -3.43
C THR A 102 4.50 6.43 -3.41
N ASP A 103 3.46 6.25 -2.58
CA ASP A 103 2.67 5.03 -2.57
C ASP A 103 1.82 4.89 -3.83
N LEU A 104 1.39 6.03 -4.39
CA LEU A 104 0.39 6.13 -5.44
C LEU A 104 1.00 6.15 -6.84
N ILE A 105 2.17 6.77 -6.99
CA ILE A 105 2.91 6.90 -8.27
C ILE A 105 2.91 5.58 -9.08
N PRO A 106 3.39 4.44 -8.55
CA PRO A 106 3.45 3.20 -9.32
C PRO A 106 2.06 2.68 -9.70
N ALA A 107 1.05 2.85 -8.84
CA ALA A 107 -0.31 2.38 -9.12
C ALA A 107 -0.97 3.18 -10.25
N ILE A 108 -0.80 4.51 -10.22
CA ILE A 108 -1.30 5.42 -11.27
C ILE A 108 -0.64 5.09 -12.61
N ALA A 109 0.69 4.90 -12.62
CA ALA A 109 1.43 4.52 -13.83
C ALA A 109 0.97 3.18 -14.42
N LEU A 110 0.49 2.27 -13.56
CA LEU A 110 -0.08 0.98 -13.97
C LEU A 110 -1.57 1.04 -14.32
N GLY A 111 -2.20 2.23 -14.24
CA GLY A 111 -3.58 2.47 -14.64
C GLY A 111 -4.63 2.33 -13.53
N ALA A 112 -4.21 2.26 -12.26
CA ALA A 112 -5.14 2.23 -11.13
C ALA A 112 -5.59 3.63 -10.70
N THR A 113 -6.80 3.70 -10.15
CA THR A 113 -7.24 4.88 -9.41
C THR A 113 -6.43 5.01 -8.12
N ALA A 114 -6.27 6.23 -7.62
CA ALA A 114 -5.45 6.49 -6.44
C ALA A 114 -6.13 7.46 -5.47
N THR A 115 -5.91 7.23 -4.18
CA THR A 115 -6.39 8.10 -3.11
C THR A 115 -5.32 8.27 -2.04
N LEU A 116 -5.00 9.52 -1.74
CA LEU A 116 -4.10 9.93 -0.67
C LEU A 116 -4.88 10.20 0.61
N ILE A 117 -4.47 9.55 1.70
CA ILE A 117 -4.96 9.85 3.04
C ILE A 117 -4.15 11.04 3.57
N VAL A 118 -4.83 12.13 3.90
CA VAL A 118 -4.22 13.33 4.46
C VAL A 118 -4.97 13.76 5.72
N PRO A 119 -4.29 14.37 6.71
CA PRO A 119 -4.97 14.98 7.84
C PRO A 119 -5.88 16.13 7.39
N LYS A 120 -6.90 16.43 8.19
CA LYS A 120 -7.98 17.37 7.84
C LYS A 120 -7.49 18.78 7.47
N ASP A 121 -6.51 19.29 8.18
CA ASP A 121 -5.89 20.60 7.92
C ASP A 121 -5.25 20.71 6.52
N ARG A 122 -4.82 19.58 5.95
CA ARG A 122 -4.25 19.52 4.59
C ARG A 122 -5.28 19.31 3.49
N LEU A 123 -6.54 19.02 3.82
CA LEU A 123 -7.63 19.04 2.83
C LEU A 123 -8.03 20.46 2.44
N GLU A 124 -7.89 21.39 3.38
CA GLU A 124 -8.31 22.78 3.24
C GLU A 124 -7.27 23.61 2.46
N ASN A 125 -6.04 23.08 2.30
CA ASN A 125 -5.01 23.70 1.49
C ASN A 125 -5.20 23.36 0.00
N PRO A 126 -5.42 24.35 -0.88
CA PRO A 126 -5.59 24.10 -2.29
C PRO A 126 -4.33 23.49 -2.90
N LEU A 127 -4.56 22.56 -3.82
CA LEU A 127 -3.53 21.92 -4.62
C LEU A 127 -2.92 22.89 -5.63
N PRO A 128 -1.60 22.86 -5.85
CA PRO A 128 -1.06 23.23 -7.14
C PRO A 128 -1.45 22.14 -8.17
N GLU A 129 -2.28 22.52 -9.16
CA GLU A 129 -2.78 21.70 -10.28
C GLU A 129 -3.63 20.45 -9.93
N GLU A 130 -4.29 19.89 -10.95
CA GLU A 130 -5.10 18.67 -10.85
C GLU A 130 -4.20 17.46 -10.54
N GLU A 131 -4.12 17.08 -9.26
CA GLU A 131 -3.43 15.84 -8.87
C GLU A 131 -4.18 14.62 -9.45
N PRO A 132 -3.47 13.61 -9.99
CA PRO A 132 -4.07 12.40 -10.56
C PRO A 132 -4.65 11.44 -9.50
N PHE A 133 -4.95 11.93 -8.29
CA PHE A 133 -5.47 11.16 -7.18
C PHE A 133 -6.39 12.00 -6.29
N GLN A 134 -7.31 11.35 -5.60
CA GLN A 134 -8.21 12.00 -4.66
C GLN A 134 -7.56 12.15 -3.28
N ARG A 135 -8.06 13.07 -2.45
CA ARG A 135 -7.69 13.20 -1.04
C ARG A 135 -8.86 12.90 -0.11
N VAL A 136 -8.59 12.18 0.97
CA VAL A 136 -9.56 11.87 2.04
C VAL A 136 -8.89 11.84 3.40
N GLU A 137 -9.68 11.93 4.48
CA GLU A 137 -9.15 11.85 5.85
C GLU A 137 -8.92 10.41 6.32
N THR A 138 -9.62 9.43 5.77
CA THR A 138 -9.64 8.06 6.30
C THR A 138 -9.73 7.01 5.21
N LEU A 139 -9.21 5.81 5.53
CA LEU A 139 -9.34 4.61 4.70
C LEU A 139 -10.81 4.24 4.45
N GLN A 140 -11.68 4.43 5.45
CA GLN A 140 -13.11 4.18 5.34
C GLN A 140 -13.76 5.07 4.27
N LEU A 141 -13.38 6.35 4.23
CA LEU A 141 -13.91 7.28 3.24
C LEU A 141 -13.35 7.00 1.84
N ALA A 142 -12.06 6.64 1.72
CA ALA A 142 -11.48 6.19 0.45
C ALA A 142 -12.27 5.02 -0.14
N VAL A 143 -12.47 3.96 0.66
CA VAL A 143 -13.22 2.77 0.23
C VAL A 143 -14.66 3.10 -0.11
N LYS A 144 -15.34 3.94 0.69
CA LYS A 144 -16.71 4.35 0.41
C LYS A 144 -16.84 5.08 -0.94
N ARG A 145 -15.90 5.97 -1.26
CA ARG A 145 -15.90 6.71 -2.54
C ARG A 145 -15.58 5.83 -3.73
N PHE A 146 -14.68 4.87 -3.56
CA PHE A 146 -14.31 3.94 -4.62
C PHE A 146 -15.46 3.00 -5.03
N LEU A 147 -16.29 2.60 -4.07
CA LEU A 147 -17.42 1.70 -4.30
C LEU A 147 -18.73 2.41 -4.71
N ALA A 148 -18.74 3.75 -4.73
CA ALA A 148 -19.91 4.56 -5.06
C ALA A 148 -20.00 4.78 -6.58
#